data_AF-A8TZ26-F1
#
_entry.id   AF-A8TZ26-F1
#
_cell.length_a   1.000
_cell.length_b   1.000
_cell.length_c   1.000
_cell.angle_alpha   90.00
_cell.angle_beta   90.00
_cell.angle_gamma   90.00
#
_symmetry.space_group_name_H-M   'P 1'
#
loop_
_entity.id
_entity.type
_entity.pdbx_description
1 polymer ?
#
loop_
_entity_poly.entity_id
_entity_poly.type
_entity_poly.pdbx_seq_one_letter_code
_entity_poly.pdbx_strand_id
1 'polypeptide(L)'
;MTAIEKEYFALEELEERWQLPRRDLAYLAENGLLRVSVRLYGVRIERGSYEETQDGQWFRIPEEQAWFQGLQDLRPHDVYQLLHQGEVRVQHFEAPNAAYCHVVQPDEGVVVKRDELVVRREERDRAEAKHGLGGTPRSSTRGFSHRSDFSEVTLGHRLYTLGPIQGRVVQILFESATAGFPWRHGKSVLAEAGSSCTRMADLFKAQPDWRKLIQSDRRGRYRLNIKFS
;
A
#
# COMPACT_ATOMS: atom_id res chain seq x y z
N MET A 1 2.41 -20.36 -8.96
CA MET A 1 1.09 -19.84 -9.36
C MET A 1 1.31 -18.54 -10.12
N THR A 2 1.20 -18.57 -11.44
CA THR A 2 1.22 -17.38 -12.30
C THR A 2 0.01 -16.52 -11.96
N ALA A 3 0.24 -15.40 -11.29
CA ALA A 3 -0.83 -14.44 -10.98
C ALA A 3 -1.23 -13.72 -12.28
N ILE A 4 -2.52 -13.59 -12.53
CA ILE A 4 -3.06 -12.82 -13.66
C ILE A 4 -2.59 -11.36 -13.51
N GLU A 5 -2.11 -10.78 -14.60
CA GLU A 5 -1.71 -9.39 -14.62
C GLU A 5 -2.96 -8.49 -14.68
N LYS A 6 -3.35 -7.92 -13.53
CA LYS A 6 -4.54 -7.04 -13.44
C LYS A 6 -4.21 -5.59 -13.76
N GLU A 7 -5.05 -4.92 -14.56
CA GLU A 7 -4.93 -3.49 -14.89
C GLU A 7 -5.52 -2.56 -13.82
N TYR A 8 -6.39 -3.09 -12.94
CA TYR A 8 -7.05 -2.37 -11.86
C TYR A 8 -7.39 -3.31 -10.70
N PHE A 9 -7.66 -2.74 -9.54
CA PHE A 9 -7.87 -3.44 -8.27
C PHE A 9 -9.10 -2.88 -7.57
N ALA A 10 -9.94 -3.74 -6.99
CA ALA A 10 -11.02 -3.26 -6.12
C ALA A 10 -10.44 -2.63 -4.84
N LEU A 11 -11.22 -1.79 -4.17
CA LEU A 11 -10.77 -1.13 -2.93
C LEU A 11 -10.44 -2.16 -1.84
N GLU A 12 -11.27 -3.21 -1.71
CA GLU A 12 -11.07 -4.29 -0.74
C GLU A 12 -9.75 -5.04 -0.97
N GLU A 13 -9.38 -5.25 -2.24
CA GLU A 13 -8.09 -5.86 -2.58
C GLU A 13 -6.90 -5.00 -2.12
N LEU A 14 -7.07 -3.67 -2.14
CA LEU A 14 -6.04 -2.75 -1.66
C LEU A 14 -6.03 -2.64 -0.14
N GLU A 15 -7.18 -2.69 0.53
CA GLU A 15 -7.26 -2.76 1.99
C GLU A 15 -6.47 -3.96 2.52
N GLU A 16 -6.71 -5.14 1.95
CA GLU A 16 -5.99 -6.37 2.30
C GLU A 16 -4.49 -6.26 1.99
N ARG A 17 -4.15 -5.80 0.77
CA ARG A 17 -2.77 -5.74 0.31
C ARG A 17 -1.93 -4.72 1.05
N TRP A 18 -2.51 -3.56 1.36
CA TRP A 18 -1.82 -2.48 2.07
C TRP A 18 -1.93 -2.63 3.59
N GLN A 19 -2.69 -3.60 4.08
CA GLN A 19 -3.01 -3.76 5.51
C GLN A 19 -3.53 -2.47 6.11
N LEU A 20 -4.35 -1.77 5.32
CA LEU A 20 -4.79 -0.42 5.61
C LEU A 20 -6.28 -0.47 5.97
N PRO A 21 -6.69 0.01 7.15
CA PRO A 21 -8.10 0.05 7.52
C PRO A 21 -8.91 0.82 6.48
N ARG A 22 -10.12 0.33 6.18
CA ARG A 22 -11.08 0.98 5.26
C ARG A 22 -11.17 2.50 5.42
N ARG A 23 -11.22 3.00 6.67
CA ARG A 23 -11.29 4.44 6.98
C ARG A 23 -10.10 5.25 6.46
N ASP A 24 -8.91 4.66 6.48
CA ASP A 24 -7.68 5.33 6.05
C ASP A 24 -7.62 5.31 4.51
N LEU A 25 -8.17 4.26 3.88
CA LEU A 25 -8.25 4.14 2.42
C LEU A 25 -9.27 5.16 1.87
N ALA A 26 -10.41 5.26 2.54
CA ALA A 26 -11.41 6.29 2.31
C ALA A 26 -10.79 7.69 2.46
N TYR A 27 -10.05 7.95 3.54
CA TYR A 27 -9.35 9.23 3.72
C TYR A 27 -8.42 9.56 2.53
N LEU A 28 -7.63 8.59 2.04
CA LEU A 28 -6.77 8.83 0.87
C LEU A 28 -7.59 9.16 -0.38
N ALA A 29 -8.69 8.45 -0.61
CA ALA A 29 -9.54 8.63 -1.77
C ALA A 29 -10.27 10.00 -1.75
N GLU A 30 -10.92 10.33 -0.64
CA GLU A 30 -11.70 11.56 -0.46
C GLU A 30 -10.85 12.83 -0.55
N ASN A 31 -9.59 12.75 -0.11
CA ASN A 31 -8.66 13.87 -0.15
C ASN A 31 -7.84 13.94 -1.45
N GLY A 32 -8.20 13.15 -2.48
CA GLY A 32 -7.50 13.12 -3.77
C GLY A 32 -6.05 12.62 -3.69
N LEU A 33 -5.67 11.98 -2.58
CA LEU A 33 -4.34 11.37 -2.40
C LEU A 33 -4.25 10.01 -3.13
N LEU A 34 -5.41 9.37 -3.32
CA LEU A 34 -5.63 8.17 -4.11
C LEU A 34 -6.75 8.43 -5.13
N ARG A 35 -6.45 8.30 -6.41
CA ARG A 35 -7.47 8.40 -7.47
C ARG A 35 -8.24 7.10 -7.56
N VAL A 36 -9.56 7.22 -7.59
CA VAL A 36 -10.47 6.09 -7.72
C VAL A 36 -11.23 6.23 -9.02
N SER A 37 -11.40 5.13 -9.71
CA SER A 37 -12.05 5.03 -11.00
C SER A 37 -13.27 4.11 -10.93
N VAL A 38 -14.15 4.23 -11.91
CA VAL A 38 -15.25 3.30 -12.18
C VAL A 38 -15.13 2.75 -13.60
N ARG A 39 -15.55 1.51 -13.80
CA ARG A 39 -15.65 0.90 -15.13
C ARG A 39 -16.99 1.27 -15.78
N LEU A 40 -16.92 1.92 -16.93
CA LEU A 40 -18.09 2.32 -17.72
C LEU A 40 -18.24 1.43 -18.95
N TYR A 41 -19.49 1.14 -19.30
CA TYR A 41 -19.88 0.41 -20.51
C TYR A 41 -21.03 1.12 -21.20
N GLY A 42 -20.86 1.42 -22.49
CA GLY A 42 -21.93 1.98 -23.30
C GLY A 42 -22.41 3.35 -22.80
N VAL A 43 -21.50 4.18 -22.33
CA VAL A 43 -21.78 5.56 -21.90
C VAL A 43 -21.29 6.50 -22.99
N ARG A 44 -22.10 7.48 -23.40
CA ARG A 44 -21.64 8.52 -24.32
C ARG A 44 -21.11 9.69 -23.52
N ILE A 45 -19.85 10.05 -23.76
CA ILE A 45 -19.18 11.13 -23.05
C ILE A 45 -18.77 12.24 -24.02
N GLU A 46 -18.76 13.46 -23.51
CA GLU A 46 -18.17 14.63 -24.13
C GLU A 46 -16.90 15.01 -23.36
N ARG A 47 -15.84 15.33 -24.09
CA ARG A 47 -14.62 15.92 -23.56
C ARG A 47 -14.38 17.25 -24.24
N GLY A 48 -13.81 18.18 -23.48
CA GLY A 48 -13.50 19.49 -23.98
C GLY A 48 -12.75 20.32 -22.95
N SER A 49 -12.49 21.56 -23.30
CA SER A 49 -11.80 22.54 -22.46
C SER A 49 -12.76 23.65 -22.01
N TYR A 50 -12.33 24.41 -21.02
CA TYR A 50 -12.94 25.69 -20.71
C TYR A 50 -12.08 26.81 -21.30
N GLU A 51 -12.73 27.76 -21.97
CA GLU A 51 -12.09 28.99 -22.42
C GLU A 51 -12.70 30.19 -21.70
N GLU A 52 -11.86 31.19 -21.42
CA GLU A 52 -12.26 32.47 -20.85
C GLU A 52 -12.47 33.48 -21.98
N THR A 53 -13.65 34.10 -22.02
CA THR A 53 -13.92 35.21 -22.95
C THR A 53 -13.16 36.47 -22.53
N GLN A 54 -13.08 37.45 -23.41
CA GLN A 54 -12.50 38.77 -23.09
C GLN A 54 -13.19 39.46 -21.90
N ASP A 55 -14.44 39.08 -21.59
CA ASP A 55 -15.24 39.60 -20.49
C ASP A 55 -15.08 38.78 -19.18
N GLY A 56 -14.17 37.81 -19.14
CA GLY A 56 -13.91 36.95 -17.97
C GLY A 56 -14.93 35.84 -17.74
N GLN A 57 -15.78 35.54 -18.73
CA GLN A 57 -16.75 34.46 -18.63
C GLN A 57 -16.15 33.14 -19.14
N TRP A 58 -16.34 32.07 -18.37
CA TRP A 58 -15.89 30.75 -18.78
C TRP A 58 -16.99 29.99 -19.53
N PHE A 59 -16.64 29.41 -20.68
CA PHE A 59 -17.55 28.58 -21.47
C PHE A 59 -16.88 27.28 -21.90
N ARG A 60 -17.71 26.27 -22.20
CA ARG A 60 -17.24 24.95 -22.62
C ARG A 60 -16.97 24.95 -24.12
N ILE A 61 -15.82 24.43 -24.51
CA ILE A 61 -15.48 24.10 -25.89
C ILE A 61 -15.49 22.58 -26.04
N PRO A 62 -16.54 21.99 -26.62
CA PRO A 62 -16.56 20.56 -26.92
C PRO A 62 -15.50 20.22 -27.97
N GLU A 63 -14.66 19.24 -27.66
CA GLU A 63 -13.61 18.76 -28.57
C GLU A 63 -13.94 17.37 -29.13
N GLU A 64 -14.50 16.50 -28.29
CA GLU A 64 -14.82 15.13 -28.67
C GLU A 64 -16.15 14.70 -28.04
N GLN A 65 -16.98 13.99 -28.81
CA GLN A 65 -18.07 13.18 -28.27
C GLN A 65 -17.98 11.75 -28.81
N ALA A 66 -17.95 10.77 -27.92
CA ALA A 66 -17.83 9.37 -28.30
C ALA A 66 -18.53 8.42 -27.33
N TRP A 67 -18.87 7.22 -27.82
CA TRP A 67 -19.20 6.09 -26.98
C TRP A 67 -17.95 5.58 -26.29
N PHE A 68 -17.98 5.54 -24.97
CA PHE A 68 -16.85 5.18 -24.14
C PHE A 68 -17.06 3.83 -23.46
N GLN A 69 -15.98 3.04 -23.44
CA GLN A 69 -15.87 1.80 -22.71
C GLN A 69 -14.49 1.76 -22.06
N GLY A 70 -14.43 1.68 -20.74
CA GLY A 70 -13.15 1.76 -20.04
C GLY A 70 -13.29 2.28 -18.61
N LEU A 71 -12.15 2.65 -18.02
CA LEU A 71 -12.11 3.24 -16.69
C LEU A 71 -12.19 4.77 -16.79
N GLN A 72 -13.00 5.40 -15.94
CA GLN A 72 -12.96 6.84 -15.71
C GLN A 72 -12.76 7.19 -14.25
N ASP A 73 -11.92 8.19 -14.03
CA ASP A 73 -11.56 8.69 -12.70
C ASP A 73 -12.70 9.55 -12.16
N LEU A 74 -13.04 9.33 -10.89
CA LEU A 74 -14.08 10.09 -10.20
C LEU A 74 -13.48 11.36 -9.59
N ARG A 75 -14.31 12.40 -9.49
CA ARG A 75 -13.96 13.63 -8.79
C ARG A 75 -13.98 13.36 -7.27
N PRO A 76 -13.09 13.99 -6.47
CA PRO A 76 -13.05 13.77 -5.02
C PRO A 76 -14.37 13.99 -4.29
N HIS A 77 -15.18 14.95 -4.75
CA HIS A 77 -16.52 15.21 -4.21
C HIS A 77 -17.45 14.00 -4.36
N ASP A 78 -17.47 13.37 -5.54
CA ASP A 78 -18.34 12.23 -5.82
C ASP A 78 -17.84 10.99 -5.07
N VAL A 79 -16.52 10.84 -4.94
CA VAL A 79 -15.90 9.79 -4.09
C VAL A 79 -16.34 9.93 -2.64
N TYR A 80 -16.32 11.14 -2.07
CA TYR A 80 -16.79 11.41 -0.71
C TYR A 80 -18.27 11.02 -0.55
N GLN A 81 -19.14 11.47 -1.44
CA GLN A 81 -20.57 11.12 -1.39
C GLN A 81 -20.77 9.61 -1.48
N LEU A 82 -20.06 8.95 -2.39
CA LEU A 82 -20.17 7.52 -2.63
C LEU A 82 -19.72 6.66 -1.44
N LEU A 83 -18.62 7.04 -0.76
CA LEU A 83 -18.13 6.32 0.42
C LEU A 83 -19.06 6.48 1.63
N HIS A 84 -19.79 7.59 1.73
CA HIS A 84 -20.72 7.86 2.82
C HIS A 84 -22.15 7.37 2.56
N GLN A 85 -22.63 7.44 1.31
CA GLN A 85 -24.01 7.15 0.93
C GLN A 85 -24.18 5.79 0.24
N GLY A 86 -23.08 5.18 -0.23
CA GLY A 86 -23.05 3.86 -0.87
C GLY A 86 -23.33 3.89 -2.38
N GLU A 87 -24.03 4.91 -2.87
CA GLU A 87 -24.29 5.16 -4.29
C GLU A 87 -24.36 6.65 -4.60
N VAL A 88 -23.99 7.04 -5.83
CA VAL A 88 -24.10 8.40 -6.31
C VAL A 88 -24.36 8.42 -7.82
N ARG A 89 -25.04 9.44 -8.32
CA ARG A 89 -25.23 9.66 -9.76
C ARG A 89 -24.19 10.65 -10.27
N VAL A 90 -23.32 10.18 -11.16
CA VAL A 90 -22.17 10.93 -11.69
C VAL A 90 -22.48 11.43 -13.10
N GLN A 91 -22.37 12.75 -13.28
CA GLN A 91 -22.47 13.40 -14.59
C GLN A 91 -21.12 13.91 -15.11
N HIS A 92 -20.14 14.08 -14.21
CA HIS A 92 -18.82 14.58 -14.57
C HIS A 92 -17.73 13.71 -13.98
N PHE A 93 -16.76 13.36 -14.82
CA PHE A 93 -15.56 12.66 -14.40
C PHE A 93 -14.39 13.64 -14.24
N GLU A 94 -13.33 13.16 -13.59
CA GLU A 94 -12.08 13.90 -13.49
C GLU A 94 -11.47 14.05 -14.89
N ALA A 95 -10.91 15.23 -15.17
CA ALA A 95 -10.27 15.56 -16.43
C ALA A 95 -9.00 16.41 -16.18
N PRO A 96 -7.91 16.18 -16.91
CA PRO A 96 -6.65 16.91 -16.70
C PRO A 96 -6.73 18.36 -17.20
N ASN A 97 -5.79 19.21 -16.77
CA ASN A 97 -5.49 20.52 -17.38
C ASN A 97 -6.69 21.47 -17.60
N ALA A 98 -7.58 21.60 -16.62
CA ALA A 98 -8.81 22.40 -16.74
C ALA A 98 -9.71 21.98 -17.92
N ALA A 99 -9.63 20.73 -18.34
CA ALA A 99 -10.60 20.12 -19.23
C ALA A 99 -11.85 19.67 -18.44
N TYR A 100 -12.85 19.21 -19.16
CA TYR A 100 -14.00 18.51 -18.60
C TYR A 100 -14.23 17.17 -19.28
N CYS A 101 -14.85 16.26 -18.55
CA CYS A 101 -15.41 15.02 -19.07
C CYS A 101 -16.84 14.90 -18.54
N HIS A 102 -17.81 14.95 -19.44
CA HIS A 102 -19.23 15.01 -19.12
C HIS A 102 -19.97 13.82 -19.74
N VAL A 103 -20.92 13.24 -19.00
CA VAL A 103 -21.82 12.21 -19.52
C VAL A 103 -22.91 12.86 -20.35
N VAL A 104 -22.91 12.59 -21.66
CA VAL A 104 -23.98 13.02 -22.56
C VAL A 104 -25.13 12.02 -22.53
N GLN A 105 -24.83 10.71 -22.48
CA GLN A 105 -25.84 9.67 -22.37
C GLN A 105 -25.39 8.57 -21.40
N PRO A 106 -26.24 8.16 -20.44
CA PRO A 106 -27.60 8.66 -20.19
C PRO A 106 -27.63 10.11 -19.67
N ASP A 107 -28.64 10.88 -20.06
CA ASP A 107 -28.74 12.33 -19.79
C ASP A 107 -28.75 12.67 -18.28
N GLU A 108 -29.29 11.76 -17.45
CA GLU A 108 -29.31 11.93 -15.99
C GLU A 108 -27.93 11.70 -15.35
N GLY A 109 -26.99 11.07 -16.07
CA GLY A 109 -25.73 10.59 -15.55
C GLY A 109 -25.77 9.10 -15.17
N VAL A 110 -24.61 8.57 -14.79
CA VAL A 110 -24.40 7.15 -14.48
C VAL A 110 -24.52 6.93 -12.98
N VAL A 111 -25.30 5.93 -12.57
CA VAL A 111 -25.30 5.49 -11.16
C VAL A 111 -24.06 4.67 -10.91
N VAL A 112 -23.26 5.10 -9.94
CA VAL A 112 -22.05 4.39 -9.50
C VAL A 112 -22.28 3.93 -8.07
N LYS A 113 -21.93 2.67 -7.81
CA LYS A 113 -21.97 2.07 -6.47
C LYS A 113 -20.58 1.98 -5.87
N ARG A 114 -20.50 2.04 -4.55
CA ARG A 114 -19.24 1.97 -3.81
C ARG A 114 -18.43 0.71 -4.14
N ASP A 115 -19.10 -0.42 -4.33
CA ASP A 115 -18.44 -1.71 -4.58
C ASP A 115 -17.96 -1.85 -6.05
N GLU A 116 -18.24 -0.86 -6.92
CA GLU A 116 -17.73 -0.77 -8.30
C GLU A 116 -16.44 0.06 -8.40
N LEU A 117 -15.99 0.61 -7.26
CA LEU A 117 -14.80 1.43 -7.17
C LEU A 117 -13.53 0.61 -7.35
N VAL A 118 -12.68 1.09 -8.24
CA VAL A 118 -11.40 0.47 -8.53
C VAL A 118 -10.28 1.49 -8.54
N VAL A 119 -9.06 1.03 -8.31
CA VAL A 119 -7.84 1.81 -8.45
C VAL A 119 -7.03 1.23 -9.60
N ARG A 120 -6.65 2.08 -10.57
CA ARG A 120 -5.80 1.68 -11.69
C ARG A 120 -4.44 1.21 -11.18
N ARG A 121 -3.80 0.29 -11.91
CA ARG A 121 -2.45 -0.18 -11.57
C ARG A 121 -1.46 0.97 -11.39
N GLU A 122 -1.39 1.89 -12.34
CA GLU A 122 -0.46 3.03 -12.30
C GLU A 122 -0.67 3.89 -11.06
N GLU A 123 -1.93 4.09 -10.69
CA GLU A 123 -2.32 4.88 -9.54
C GLU A 123 -2.00 4.18 -8.22
N ARG A 124 -2.24 2.87 -8.15
CA ARG A 124 -1.75 2.03 -7.05
C ARG A 124 -0.24 2.17 -6.93
N ASP A 125 0.52 1.97 -8.00
CA ASP A 125 1.98 2.03 -7.99
C ASP A 125 2.50 3.41 -7.54
N ARG A 126 1.83 4.49 -7.96
CA ARG A 126 2.09 5.85 -7.48
C ARG A 126 1.82 5.99 -5.99
N ALA A 127 0.67 5.54 -5.50
CA ALA A 127 0.29 5.63 -4.09
C ALA A 127 1.24 4.79 -3.21
N GLU A 128 1.61 3.59 -3.68
CA GLU A 128 2.59 2.70 -3.05
C GLU A 128 3.94 3.41 -2.91
N ALA A 129 4.47 3.97 -3.99
CA ALA A 129 5.74 4.70 -3.98
C ALA A 129 5.71 5.96 -3.09
N LYS A 130 4.62 6.73 -3.15
CA LYS A 130 4.49 8.02 -2.45
C LYS A 130 4.29 7.87 -0.95
N HIS A 131 3.45 6.93 -0.54
CA HIS A 131 3.05 6.76 0.86
C HIS A 131 3.77 5.58 1.54
N GLY A 132 4.62 4.86 0.82
CA GLY A 132 5.23 3.62 1.31
C GLY A 132 4.20 2.51 1.53
N LEU A 133 3.04 2.61 0.86
CA LEU A 133 2.01 1.59 0.80
C LEU A 133 2.45 0.51 -0.19
N GLY A 134 1.78 -0.64 -0.23
CA GLY A 134 2.20 -1.68 -1.17
C GLY A 134 3.39 -2.48 -0.68
N GLY A 135 3.08 -3.41 0.22
CA GLY A 135 3.74 -4.70 0.11
C GLY A 135 3.51 -5.20 -1.33
N THR A 136 4.60 -5.31 -2.09
CA THR A 136 4.66 -5.85 -3.45
C THR A 136 3.76 -7.09 -3.62
N PRO A 137 3.12 -7.29 -4.80
CA PRO A 137 2.40 -8.52 -5.09
C PRO A 137 3.46 -9.61 -5.24
N ARG A 138 3.59 -10.47 -4.21
CA ARG A 138 4.62 -11.54 -4.15
C ARG A 138 6.05 -11.05 -4.40
N SER A 139 6.51 -10.07 -3.63
CA SER A 139 7.94 -9.98 -3.24
C SER A 139 8.13 -9.07 -2.01
N SER A 140 7.20 -9.11 -1.05
CA SER A 140 7.37 -8.48 0.26
C SER A 140 7.75 -9.50 1.34
N THR A 141 8.35 -10.63 0.96
CA THR A 141 9.50 -11.08 1.74
C THR A 141 10.66 -10.15 1.38
N ARG A 142 10.83 -9.04 2.13
CA ARG A 142 12.20 -8.69 2.56
C ARG A 142 12.60 -9.78 3.55
N GLY A 143 12.83 -10.95 2.97
CA GLY A 143 12.42 -12.21 3.55
C GLY A 143 13.26 -12.54 4.73
N PHE A 144 12.63 -12.55 5.89
CA PHE A 144 13.16 -13.34 6.97
C PHE A 144 12.86 -14.79 6.64
N SER A 145 13.89 -15.52 6.21
CA SER A 145 13.85 -16.97 6.07
C SER A 145 15.00 -17.54 6.87
N HIS A 146 14.82 -18.74 7.39
CA HIS A 146 15.83 -19.36 8.22
C HIS A 146 15.79 -20.87 8.05
N ARG A 147 16.91 -21.53 8.33
CA ARG A 147 16.92 -22.99 8.58
C ARG A 147 16.20 -23.29 9.89
N SER A 148 15.73 -24.52 10.07
CA SER A 148 14.98 -24.94 11.27
C SER A 148 15.73 -24.70 12.58
N ASP A 149 17.06 -24.68 12.54
CA ASP A 149 17.96 -24.43 13.67
C ASP A 149 18.50 -22.99 13.75
N PHE A 150 18.05 -22.10 12.84
CA PHE A 150 18.54 -20.72 12.70
C PHE A 150 20.07 -20.61 12.49
N SER A 151 20.73 -21.69 12.05
CA SER A 151 22.16 -21.66 11.68
C SER A 151 22.42 -20.76 10.48
N GLU A 152 21.42 -20.61 9.61
CA GLU A 152 21.42 -19.69 8.48
C GLU A 152 20.12 -18.89 8.50
N VAL A 153 20.27 -17.57 8.41
CA VAL A 153 19.16 -16.61 8.42
C VAL A 153 19.36 -15.64 7.27
N THR A 154 18.38 -15.54 6.40
CA THR A 154 18.32 -14.51 5.37
C THR A 154 17.42 -13.38 5.84
N LEU A 155 17.85 -12.13 5.66
CA LEU A 155 17.01 -10.94 5.85
C LEU A 155 17.20 -9.99 4.67
N GLY A 156 16.19 -9.90 3.80
CA GLY A 156 16.31 -9.17 2.55
C GLY A 156 17.30 -9.85 1.60
N HIS A 157 18.41 -9.18 1.25
CA HIS A 157 19.48 -9.72 0.39
C HIS A 157 20.69 -10.25 1.17
N ARG A 158 20.59 -10.34 2.50
CA ARG A 158 21.72 -10.66 3.38
C ARG A 158 21.54 -12.02 4.00
N LEU A 159 22.52 -12.88 3.79
CA LEU A 159 22.66 -14.14 4.49
C LEU A 159 23.55 -13.94 5.73
N TYR A 160 23.09 -14.44 6.86
CA TYR A 160 23.80 -14.51 8.12
C TYR A 160 24.01 -15.98 8.49
N THR A 161 25.27 -16.40 8.61
CA THR A 161 25.62 -17.72 9.12
C THR A 161 25.93 -17.60 10.60
N LEU A 162 25.06 -18.13 11.45
CA LEU A 162 25.06 -17.91 12.89
C LEU A 162 25.62 -19.13 13.63
N GLY A 163 26.46 -18.87 14.63
CA GLY A 163 26.83 -19.92 15.59
C GLY A 163 25.64 -20.36 16.45
N PRO A 164 25.73 -21.49 17.18
CA PRO A 164 24.59 -22.06 17.91
C PRO A 164 23.90 -21.08 18.87
N ILE A 165 24.69 -20.33 19.66
CA ILE A 165 24.17 -19.33 20.61
C ILE A 165 23.57 -18.13 19.87
N GLN A 166 24.17 -17.69 18.75
CA GLN A 166 23.64 -16.59 17.93
C GLN A 166 22.30 -16.98 17.29
N GLY A 167 22.20 -18.20 16.75
CA GLY A 167 20.97 -18.76 16.20
C GLY A 167 19.86 -18.83 17.24
N ARG A 168 20.17 -19.32 18.45
CA ARG A 168 19.20 -19.38 19.56
C ARG A 168 18.70 -18.01 19.99
N VAL A 169 19.57 -17.00 20.03
CA VAL A 169 19.16 -15.61 20.30
C VAL A 169 18.18 -15.11 19.22
N VAL A 170 18.49 -15.34 17.94
CA VAL A 170 17.63 -14.93 16.83
C VAL A 170 16.28 -15.65 16.88
N GLN A 171 16.27 -16.94 17.23
CA GLN A 171 15.05 -17.72 17.44
C GLN A 171 14.16 -17.11 18.54
N ILE A 172 14.71 -16.82 19.73
CA ILE A 172 13.94 -16.22 20.83
C ILE A 172 13.32 -14.88 20.42
N LEU A 173 14.08 -14.05 19.70
CA LEU A 173 13.60 -12.76 19.20
C LEU A 173 12.54 -12.92 18.11
N PHE A 174 12.66 -13.93 17.25
CA PHE A 174 11.66 -14.27 16.24
C PHE A 174 10.35 -14.72 16.88
N GLU A 175 10.39 -15.69 17.80
CA GLU A 175 9.23 -16.21 18.53
C GLU A 175 8.49 -15.08 19.27
N SER A 176 9.23 -14.22 19.97
CA SER A 176 8.67 -13.08 20.70
C SER A 176 7.93 -12.11 19.76
N ALA A 177 8.46 -11.92 18.57
CA ALA A 177 7.92 -10.98 17.62
C ALA A 177 6.72 -11.57 16.84
N THR A 178 6.69 -12.88 16.58
CA THR A 178 5.50 -13.61 16.10
C THR A 178 4.38 -13.61 17.14
N ALA A 179 4.72 -13.63 18.43
CA ALA A 179 3.75 -13.56 19.53
C ALA A 179 3.20 -12.13 19.80
N GLY A 180 3.58 -11.12 19.01
CA GLY A 180 3.11 -9.74 19.16
C GLY A 180 3.88 -8.90 20.20
N PHE A 181 4.89 -9.45 20.86
CA PHE A 181 5.72 -8.77 21.87
C PHE A 181 7.19 -8.68 21.41
N PRO A 182 7.50 -7.89 20.37
CA PRO A 182 8.78 -7.98 19.66
C PRO A 182 10.00 -7.53 20.48
N TRP A 183 9.83 -6.65 21.46
CA TRP A 183 10.93 -6.09 22.25
C TRP A 183 11.21 -6.94 23.50
N ARG A 184 12.44 -7.46 23.59
CA ARG A 184 12.90 -8.30 24.70
C ARG A 184 14.12 -7.71 25.39
N HIS A 185 14.24 -7.88 26.70
CA HIS A 185 15.43 -7.43 27.44
C HIS A 185 16.66 -8.25 27.04
N GLY A 186 17.74 -7.58 26.62
CA GLY A 186 18.92 -8.22 26.05
C GLY A 186 19.61 -9.19 27.01
N LYS A 187 19.70 -8.85 28.30
CA LYS A 187 20.27 -9.75 29.33
C LYS A 187 19.45 -11.04 29.46
N SER A 188 18.12 -10.93 29.46
CA SER A 188 17.22 -12.09 29.54
C SER A 188 17.36 -12.97 28.31
N VAL A 189 17.37 -12.38 27.12
CA VAL A 189 17.56 -13.12 25.85
C VAL A 189 18.91 -13.84 25.82
N LEU A 190 19.99 -13.19 26.26
CA LEU A 190 21.32 -13.80 26.31
C LEU A 190 21.37 -14.96 27.31
N ALA A 191 20.79 -14.80 28.51
CA ALA A 191 20.73 -15.85 29.51
C ALA A 191 19.89 -17.05 29.03
N GLU A 192 18.72 -16.78 28.44
CA GLU A 192 17.82 -17.79 27.88
C GLU A 192 18.45 -18.54 26.69
N ALA A 193 19.31 -17.87 25.91
CA ALA A 193 20.10 -18.49 24.85
C ALA A 193 21.36 -19.26 25.35
N GLY A 194 21.65 -19.25 26.65
CA GLY A 194 22.83 -19.89 27.22
C GLY A 194 24.15 -19.16 26.91
N SER A 195 24.09 -17.86 26.61
CA SER A 195 25.26 -17.04 26.30
C SER A 195 26.05 -16.68 27.56
N SER A 196 27.37 -16.84 27.52
CA SER A 196 28.30 -16.29 28.52
C SER A 196 28.54 -14.78 28.34
N CYS A 197 28.19 -14.21 27.19
CA CYS A 197 28.29 -12.78 26.92
C CYS A 197 27.19 -11.99 27.64
N THR A 198 27.54 -10.83 28.19
CA THR A 198 26.60 -9.92 28.89
C THR A 198 26.02 -8.84 27.98
N ARG A 199 26.57 -8.67 26.77
CA ARG A 199 26.13 -7.67 25.78
C ARG A 199 25.91 -8.31 24.41
N MET A 200 24.82 -7.91 23.75
CA MET A 200 24.47 -8.40 22.41
C MET A 200 25.56 -8.07 21.38
N ALA A 201 26.19 -6.91 21.52
CA ALA A 201 27.27 -6.49 20.64
C ALA A 201 28.52 -7.38 20.74
N ASP A 202 28.82 -7.95 21.90
CA ASP A 202 29.98 -8.84 22.08
C ASP A 202 29.71 -10.20 21.43
N LEU A 203 28.48 -10.71 21.56
CA LEU A 203 28.06 -11.98 20.96
C LEU A 203 28.06 -11.93 19.42
N PHE A 204 27.63 -10.80 18.83
CA PHE A 204 27.51 -10.64 17.37
C PHE A 204 28.67 -9.86 16.73
N LYS A 205 29.75 -9.55 17.45
CA LYS A 205 30.85 -8.70 16.95
C LYS A 205 31.49 -9.20 15.65
N ALA A 206 31.53 -10.52 15.45
CA ALA A 206 32.10 -11.15 14.27
C ALA A 206 31.12 -11.24 13.08
N GLN A 207 29.84 -10.91 13.29
CA GLN A 207 28.81 -10.90 12.26
C GLN A 207 28.74 -9.52 11.58
N PRO A 208 29.12 -9.41 10.30
CA PRO A 208 29.03 -8.14 9.58
C PRO A 208 27.61 -7.62 9.59
N ASP A 209 27.44 -6.31 9.84
CA ASP A 209 26.14 -5.66 9.76
C ASP A 209 25.03 -6.32 10.63
N TRP A 210 25.37 -7.00 11.72
CA TRP A 210 24.39 -7.68 12.59
C TRP A 210 23.29 -6.75 13.14
N ARG A 211 23.59 -5.44 13.25
CA ARG A 211 22.61 -4.40 13.65
C ARG A 211 21.48 -4.20 12.64
N LYS A 212 21.65 -4.68 11.40
CA LYS A 212 20.58 -4.73 10.40
C LYS A 212 19.65 -5.92 10.64
N LEU A 213 20.12 -6.98 11.30
CA LEU A 213 19.32 -8.14 11.70
C LEU A 213 18.63 -7.91 13.05
N ILE A 214 19.32 -7.32 14.03
CA ILE A 214 18.81 -7.10 15.39
C ILE A 214 18.82 -5.60 15.71
N GLN A 215 17.65 -5.05 16.03
CA GLN A 215 17.50 -3.66 16.46
C GLN A 215 17.64 -3.55 17.98
N SER A 216 18.15 -2.41 18.44
CA SER A 216 18.18 -2.02 19.84
C SER A 216 17.35 -0.75 20.05
N ASP A 217 16.61 -0.68 21.16
CA ASP A 217 15.90 0.53 21.58
C ASP A 217 16.80 1.53 22.32
N ARG A 218 18.11 1.25 22.42
CA ARG A 218 19.12 1.98 23.21
C ARG A 218 18.82 2.04 24.72
N ARG A 219 17.86 1.27 25.22
CA ARG A 219 17.51 1.11 26.64
C ARG A 219 17.69 -0.33 27.12
N GLY A 220 18.48 -1.11 26.38
CA GLY A 220 18.81 -2.50 26.72
C GLY A 220 17.79 -3.54 26.24
N ARG A 221 16.79 -3.15 25.43
CA ARG A 221 15.91 -4.08 24.74
C ARG A 221 16.31 -4.24 23.29
N TYR A 222 16.03 -5.43 22.77
CA TYR A 222 16.35 -5.84 21.43
C TYR A 222 15.13 -6.50 20.79
N ARG A 223 15.02 -6.35 19.47
CA ARG A 223 14.04 -7.07 18.66
C ARG A 223 14.66 -7.47 17.34
N LEU A 224 14.04 -8.44 16.68
CA LEU A 224 14.41 -8.76 15.32
C LEU A 224 13.94 -7.64 14.37
N ASN A 225 14.76 -7.30 13.38
CA ASN A 225 14.44 -6.26 12.40
C ASN A 225 13.55 -6.79 11.27
N ILE A 226 12.38 -7.31 11.64
CA ILE A 226 11.41 -7.86 10.69
C ILE A 226 10.06 -7.18 10.89
N LYS A 227 9.33 -7.03 9.79
CA LYS A 227 7.96 -6.56 9.81
C LYS A 227 7.07 -7.79 9.80
N PHE A 228 6.33 -7.99 10.88
CA PHE A 228 5.20 -8.91 10.88
C PHE A 228 4.04 -8.18 10.23
N SER A 229 3.38 -8.86 9.29
CA SER A 229 2.05 -8.48 8.80
C SER A 229 1.02 -8.63 9.90
#